data_AF-A0A9P9CMZ8-F1
#
_entry.id   AF-A0A9P9CMZ8-F1
#
_cell.length_a   1.000
_cell.length_b   1.000
_cell.length_c   1.000
_cell.angle_alpha   90.00
_cell.angle_beta   90.00
_cell.angle_gamma   90.00
#
_symmetry.space_group_name_H-M   'P 1'
#
loop_
_entity.id
_entity.type
_entity.pdbx_description
1 polymer ?
#
loop_
_entity_poly.entity_id
_entity_poly.type
_entity_poly.pdbx_seq_one_letter_code
_entity_poly.pdbx_strand_id
1 'polypeptide(L)'
;MTSVKITTPGLLQQFYAHFPLHTLPAVPPPPSTAPHLSKSGPTLWIAPPSTDPPLSAEVDSLAAQALVTFHGTRVALRTDILPTGGIDGKLPTVQLEDGQLLGAHSVENWLGEAQDADEAKAWLALLESAIRPALLLHAPPPSLFDWTGYKFAASGAAWRLVLSPPPAPLTGIASPLPTFGARIDEASIKRKLTTSLHALAERLGRDTWFLGNSSPTNLDAHVFAFLHALSAYATLSYPTFPEHK
;
A
#
# COMPACT_ATOMS: atom_id res chain seq x y z
N MET A 1 -15.70 -15.67 -26.21
CA MET A 1 -16.45 -14.82 -27.16
C MET A 1 -15.45 -13.96 -27.90
N THR A 2 -15.19 -14.26 -29.17
CA THR A 2 -14.21 -13.55 -30.01
C THR A 2 -14.86 -12.29 -30.59
N SER A 3 -14.30 -11.12 -30.28
CA SER A 3 -14.78 -9.84 -30.82
C SER A 3 -14.37 -9.74 -32.29
N VAL A 4 -15.35 -9.73 -33.19
CA VAL A 4 -15.14 -9.53 -34.63
C VAL A 4 -14.86 -8.05 -34.86
N LYS A 5 -13.60 -7.71 -35.16
CA LYS A 5 -13.24 -6.36 -35.60
C LYS A 5 -13.80 -6.14 -37.01
N ILE A 6 -14.89 -5.40 -37.10
CA ILE A 6 -15.44 -4.94 -38.37
C ILE A 6 -14.57 -3.78 -38.85
N THR A 7 -13.72 -4.02 -39.84
CA THR A 7 -12.92 -2.97 -40.49
C THR A 7 -13.82 -2.14 -41.39
N THR A 8 -13.98 -0.86 -41.08
CA THR A 8 -14.78 0.06 -41.88
C THR A 8 -14.08 0.39 -43.21
N PRO A 9 -14.77 0.27 -44.36
CA PRO A 9 -14.25 0.69 -45.66
C PRO A 9 -13.81 2.17 -45.66
N GLY A 10 -12.71 2.49 -46.35
CA GLY A 10 -12.09 3.83 -46.32
C GLY A 10 -13.01 4.98 -46.74
N LEU A 11 -13.95 4.74 -47.65
CA LEU A 11 -14.95 5.75 -48.06
C LEU A 11 -15.88 6.15 -46.91
N LEU A 12 -16.30 5.18 -46.08
CA LEU A 12 -17.10 5.49 -44.90
C LEU A 12 -16.27 6.25 -43.87
N GLN A 13 -14.98 5.92 -43.73
CA GLN A 13 -14.07 6.65 -42.83
C GLN A 13 -13.90 8.12 -43.25
N GLN A 14 -13.81 8.40 -44.55
CA GLN A 14 -13.77 9.77 -45.09
C GLN A 14 -15.08 10.53 -44.88
N PHE A 15 -16.23 9.87 -45.07
CA PHE A 15 -17.54 10.46 -44.81
C PHE A 15 -17.70 10.82 -43.33
N TYR A 16 -17.29 9.92 -42.42
CA TYR A 16 -17.35 10.18 -40.97
C TYR A 16 -16.31 11.21 -40.49
N ALA A 17 -15.24 11.47 -41.23
CA ALA A 17 -14.27 12.51 -40.90
C ALA A 17 -14.84 13.93 -40.99
N HIS A 18 -15.99 14.13 -41.65
CA HIS A 18 -16.70 15.41 -41.68
C HIS A 18 -17.54 15.66 -40.42
N PHE A 19 -17.65 14.65 -39.55
CA PHE A 19 -18.20 14.80 -38.21
C PHE A 19 -17.04 14.85 -37.22
N PRO A 20 -17.00 15.82 -36.29
CA PRO A 20 -18.09 16.70 -35.87
C PRO A 20 -18.21 18.02 -36.66
N LEU A 21 -19.45 18.51 -36.83
CA LEU A 21 -19.77 19.77 -37.54
C LEU A 21 -19.15 21.02 -36.86
N HIS A 22 -18.95 20.97 -35.55
CA HIS A 22 -18.25 21.99 -34.77
C HIS A 22 -17.38 21.35 -33.70
N THR A 23 -16.10 21.67 -33.70
CA THR A 23 -15.17 21.41 -32.60
C THR A 23 -15.13 22.65 -31.71
N LEU A 24 -15.71 22.54 -30.52
CA LEU A 24 -15.57 23.57 -29.49
C LEU A 24 -14.13 23.56 -28.94
N PRO A 25 -13.61 24.70 -28.45
CA PRO A 25 -12.33 24.73 -27.76
C PRO A 25 -12.38 23.80 -26.55
N ALA A 26 -11.22 23.24 -26.19
CA ALA A 26 -11.09 22.42 -25.00
C ALA A 26 -11.62 23.20 -23.78
N VAL A 27 -12.56 22.59 -23.05
CA VAL A 27 -13.07 23.17 -21.80
C VAL A 27 -11.88 23.26 -20.84
N PRO A 28 -11.52 24.45 -20.35
CA PRO A 28 -10.44 24.56 -19.38
C PRO A 28 -10.84 23.73 -18.15
N PRO A 29 -9.91 22.94 -17.58
CA PRO A 29 -10.23 22.18 -16.39
C PRO A 29 -10.67 23.15 -15.29
N PRO A 30 -11.64 22.75 -14.44
CA PRO A 30 -12.06 23.57 -13.31
C PRO A 30 -10.83 23.97 -12.49
N PRO A 31 -10.80 25.15 -11.85
CA PRO A 31 -9.65 25.58 -11.05
C PRO A 31 -9.30 24.62 -9.90
N SER A 32 -10.24 23.76 -9.44
CA SER A 32 -9.97 22.70 -8.46
C SER A 32 -9.55 21.36 -9.06
N THR A 33 -9.69 21.19 -10.38
CA THR A 33 -9.38 19.96 -11.13
C THR A 33 -8.34 20.20 -12.21
N ALA A 34 -7.79 21.41 -12.27
CA ALA A 34 -6.51 21.65 -12.92
C ALA A 34 -5.61 20.53 -12.40
N PRO A 35 -5.05 19.69 -13.28
CA PRO A 35 -4.12 18.71 -12.81
C PRO A 35 -3.11 19.51 -11.99
N HIS A 36 -2.98 19.18 -10.71
CA HIS A 36 -1.75 19.39 -10.00
C HIS A 36 -0.68 18.50 -10.69
N LEU A 37 -0.54 18.61 -12.02
CA LEU A 37 0.69 18.46 -12.77
C LEU A 37 1.62 19.35 -12.00
N SER A 38 2.32 18.71 -11.09
CA SER A 38 3.10 19.33 -10.07
C SER A 38 4.19 20.07 -10.83
N LYS A 39 3.97 21.36 -11.10
CA LYS A 39 4.96 22.31 -11.63
C LYS A 39 6.25 22.33 -10.79
N SER A 40 6.29 21.58 -9.68
CA SER A 40 7.31 21.54 -8.66
C SER A 40 7.93 20.14 -8.45
N GLY A 41 7.64 19.14 -9.28
CA GLY A 41 8.32 17.82 -9.21
C GLY A 41 7.39 16.60 -9.20
N PRO A 42 7.93 15.37 -9.04
CA PRO A 42 7.14 14.16 -8.85
C PRO A 42 6.31 14.21 -7.56
N THR A 43 5.11 13.62 -7.59
CA THR A 43 4.18 13.57 -6.46
C THR A 43 3.91 12.12 -6.06
N LEU A 44 4.18 11.76 -4.80
CA LEU A 44 3.88 10.46 -4.22
C LEU A 44 2.50 10.47 -3.54
N TRP A 45 1.62 9.60 -4.01
CA TRP A 45 0.30 9.38 -3.43
C TRP A 45 0.41 8.30 -2.36
N ILE A 46 0.01 8.63 -1.13
CA ILE A 46 0.15 7.76 0.04
C ILE A 46 -1.15 7.70 0.83
N ALA A 47 -1.30 6.64 1.63
CA ALA A 47 -2.34 6.62 2.64
C ALA A 47 -2.12 7.75 3.67
N PRO A 48 -3.19 8.33 4.23
CA PRO A 48 -3.08 9.42 5.20
C PRO A 48 -2.33 8.98 6.47
N PRO A 49 -1.65 9.92 7.18
CA PRO A 49 -0.95 9.64 8.42
C PRO A 49 -1.93 9.28 9.56
N SER A 50 -1.52 8.40 10.49
CA SER A 50 -2.37 7.99 11.62
C SER A 50 -2.15 8.81 12.90
N THR A 51 -0.92 9.24 13.17
CA THR A 51 -0.54 9.87 14.45
C THR A 51 0.45 11.01 14.26
N ASP A 52 1.56 10.76 13.54
CA ASP A 52 2.64 11.75 13.34
C ASP A 52 2.74 12.16 11.86
N PRO A 53 2.18 13.31 11.45
CA PRO A 53 2.43 13.83 10.11
C PRO A 53 3.93 14.16 9.96
N PRO A 54 4.59 13.82 8.84
CA PRO A 54 4.03 13.45 7.54
C PRO A 54 4.06 11.94 7.19
N LEU A 55 4.23 11.03 8.16
CA LEU A 55 4.44 9.61 7.88
C LEU A 55 3.13 8.84 7.65
N SER A 56 3.07 8.08 6.57
CA SER A 56 1.88 7.29 6.21
C SER A 56 1.56 6.22 7.26
N ALA A 57 0.27 5.94 7.43
CA ALA A 57 -0.21 4.87 8.30
C ALA A 57 -0.04 3.46 7.68
N GLU A 58 0.07 3.37 6.36
CA GLU A 58 0.18 2.11 5.63
C GLU A 58 1.64 1.76 5.41
N VAL A 59 1.99 0.49 5.61
CA VAL A 59 3.37 0.02 5.51
C VAL A 59 3.94 0.22 4.11
N ASP A 60 3.20 -0.17 3.07
CA ASP A 60 3.68 -0.10 1.69
C ASP A 60 3.89 1.38 1.27
N SER A 61 2.97 2.26 1.66
CA SER A 61 3.10 3.71 1.45
C SER A 61 4.29 4.31 2.22
N LEU A 62 4.51 3.89 3.47
CA LEU A 62 5.62 4.33 4.30
C LEU A 62 6.97 3.82 3.78
N ALA A 63 7.01 2.59 3.27
CA ALA A 63 8.19 2.02 2.62
C ALA A 63 8.58 2.85 1.38
N ALA A 64 7.61 3.22 0.54
CA ALA A 64 7.88 4.12 -0.59
C ALA A 64 8.35 5.51 -0.15
N GLN A 65 7.79 6.09 0.93
CA GLN A 65 8.28 7.35 1.49
C GLN A 65 9.74 7.24 1.93
N ALA A 66 10.08 6.16 2.65
CA ALA A 66 11.43 5.91 3.13
C ALA A 66 12.40 5.73 1.95
N LEU A 67 12.02 4.91 0.96
CA LEU A 67 12.82 4.65 -0.23
C LEU A 67 13.13 5.95 -0.99
N VAL A 68 12.12 6.74 -1.31
CA VAL A 68 12.31 8.03 -2.01
C VAL A 68 13.22 8.98 -1.20
N THR A 69 13.08 8.98 0.14
CA THR A 69 13.91 9.78 1.04
C THR A 69 15.36 9.31 1.05
N PHE A 70 15.58 8.00 1.05
CA PHE A 70 16.89 7.36 1.00
C PHE A 70 17.67 7.69 -0.27
N HIS A 71 16.97 7.79 -1.40
CA HIS A 71 17.56 8.24 -2.66
C HIS A 71 17.72 9.78 -2.75
N GLY A 72 17.39 10.52 -1.70
CA GLY A 72 17.49 11.99 -1.67
C GLY A 72 16.56 12.69 -2.66
N THR A 73 15.56 11.98 -3.17
CA THR A 73 14.62 12.51 -4.17
C THR A 73 13.53 13.30 -3.46
N ARG A 74 13.29 14.54 -3.91
CA ARG A 74 12.24 15.38 -3.35
C ARG A 74 10.94 15.11 -4.09
N VAL A 75 9.96 14.56 -3.39
CA VAL A 75 8.59 14.36 -3.89
C VAL A 75 7.61 15.20 -3.10
N ALA A 76 6.59 15.72 -3.78
CA ALA A 76 5.41 16.22 -3.09
C ALA A 76 4.60 15.04 -2.54
N LEU A 77 4.00 15.18 -1.36
CA LEU A 77 3.15 14.14 -0.78
C LEU A 77 1.68 14.48 -1.00
N ARG A 78 0.90 13.48 -1.38
CA ARG A 78 -0.55 13.62 -1.62
C ARG A 78 -1.31 12.53 -0.87
N THR A 79 -2.29 12.95 -0.05
CA THR A 79 -3.04 12.07 0.88
C THR A 79 -4.55 12.11 0.67
N ASP A 80 -5.03 12.94 -0.26
CA ASP A 80 -6.46 13.11 -0.59
C ASP A 80 -6.99 12.06 -1.58
N ILE A 81 -6.13 11.16 -2.07
CA ILE A 81 -6.47 10.13 -3.05
C ILE A 81 -6.78 8.80 -2.36
N LEU A 82 -7.97 8.27 -2.63
CA LEU A 82 -8.39 6.94 -2.17
C LEU A 82 -7.57 5.84 -2.85
N PRO A 83 -7.41 4.65 -2.22
CA PRO A 83 -6.72 3.52 -2.83
C PRO A 83 -7.25 3.14 -4.21
N THR A 84 -8.57 3.23 -4.42
CA THR A 84 -9.22 2.98 -5.72
C THR A 84 -8.79 3.94 -6.83
N GLY A 85 -8.22 5.10 -6.49
CA GLY A 85 -7.65 6.04 -7.45
C GLY A 85 -6.19 5.73 -7.82
N GLY A 86 -5.51 4.86 -7.07
CA GLY A 86 -4.16 4.42 -7.38
C GLY A 86 -4.12 3.35 -8.48
N ILE A 87 -2.93 3.09 -9.01
CA ILE A 87 -2.73 1.99 -9.98
C ILE A 87 -3.03 0.67 -9.28
N ASP A 88 -3.73 -0.22 -9.99
CA ASP A 88 -4.22 -1.52 -9.46
C ASP A 88 -5.17 -1.39 -8.25
N GLY A 89 -5.74 -0.19 -8.04
CA GLY A 89 -6.59 0.09 -6.89
C GLY A 89 -5.82 0.08 -5.56
N LYS A 90 -4.52 0.38 -5.60
CA LYS A 90 -3.63 0.38 -4.43
C LYS A 90 -2.78 1.64 -4.36
N LEU A 91 -2.39 1.97 -3.14
CA LEU A 91 -1.32 2.92 -2.85
C LEU A 91 -0.09 2.11 -2.39
N PRO A 92 1.14 2.64 -2.51
CA PRO A 92 1.48 3.94 -3.07
C PRO A 92 1.42 4.00 -4.61
N THR A 93 1.24 5.21 -5.15
CA THR A 93 1.33 5.51 -6.59
C THR A 93 2.16 6.78 -6.78
N VAL A 94 3.12 6.79 -7.70
CA VAL A 94 3.92 7.97 -8.03
C VAL A 94 3.36 8.62 -9.30
N GLN A 95 3.08 9.91 -9.22
CA GLN A 95 2.77 10.75 -10.38
C GLN A 95 4.01 11.52 -10.81
N LEU A 96 4.47 11.25 -12.03
CA LEU A 96 5.58 11.96 -12.67
C LEU A 96 5.15 13.33 -13.20
N GLU A 97 6.13 14.15 -13.58
CA GLU A 97 5.92 15.52 -14.07
C GLU A 97 5.17 15.57 -15.40
N ASP A 98 5.29 14.52 -16.22
CA ASP A 98 4.56 14.34 -17.48
C ASP A 98 3.11 13.88 -17.27
N GLY A 99 2.71 13.63 -16.02
CA GLY A 99 1.40 13.12 -15.65
C GLY A 99 1.30 11.59 -15.71
N GLN A 100 2.38 10.88 -16.04
CA GLN A 100 2.42 9.42 -15.97
C GLN A 100 2.28 8.96 -14.52
N LEU A 101 1.48 7.91 -14.33
CA LEU A 101 1.32 7.25 -13.04
C LEU A 101 2.14 5.96 -13.01
N LEU A 102 2.84 5.73 -11.92
CA LEU A 102 3.61 4.53 -11.63
C LEU A 102 3.04 3.85 -10.38
N GLY A 103 2.68 2.57 -10.49
CA GLY A 103 2.25 1.78 -9.34
C GLY A 103 3.42 1.47 -8.41
N ALA A 104 3.11 0.97 -7.20
CA ALA A 104 4.10 0.65 -6.17
C ALA A 104 5.29 -0.17 -6.70
N HIS A 105 5.03 -1.21 -7.51
CA HIS A 105 6.06 -2.09 -8.08
C HIS A 105 7.00 -1.42 -9.09
N SER A 106 6.64 -0.24 -9.61
CA SER A 106 7.43 0.52 -10.58
C SER A 106 8.25 1.64 -9.92
N VAL A 107 8.04 1.90 -8.62
CA VAL A 107 8.73 2.98 -7.89
C VAL A 107 10.23 2.70 -7.78
N GLU A 108 10.60 1.45 -7.47
CA GLU A 108 12.00 1.01 -7.38
C GLU A 108 12.74 1.22 -8.70
N ASN A 109 12.15 0.73 -9.80
CA ASN A 109 12.71 0.88 -11.14
C ASN A 109 12.87 2.36 -11.54
N TRP A 110 11.93 3.21 -11.14
CA TRP A 110 12.00 4.65 -11.39
C TRP A 110 13.15 5.33 -10.63
N LEU A 111 13.43 4.89 -9.40
CA LEU A 111 14.56 5.37 -8.61
C LEU A 111 15.91 4.79 -9.06
N GLY A 112 15.90 3.90 -10.06
CA GLY A 112 17.10 3.26 -10.58
C GLY A 112 17.65 2.16 -9.67
N GLU A 113 16.85 1.65 -8.74
CA GLU A 113 17.20 0.44 -7.97
C GLU A 113 17.27 -0.74 -8.95
N ALA A 114 18.34 -1.53 -8.83
CA ALA A 114 18.43 -2.78 -9.55
C ALA A 114 17.32 -3.71 -9.05
N GLN A 115 16.67 -4.43 -9.96
CA GLN A 115 15.65 -5.42 -9.63
C GLN A 115 16.16 -6.28 -8.48
N ASP A 116 15.49 -6.17 -7.33
CA ASP A 116 15.88 -6.81 -6.08
C ASP A 116 16.34 -8.25 -6.33
N ALA A 117 17.57 -8.54 -5.90
CA ALA A 117 18.13 -9.87 -5.93
C ALA A 117 17.12 -10.85 -5.32
N ASP A 118 17.02 -12.07 -5.84
CA ASP A 118 16.05 -13.06 -5.35
C ASP A 118 16.15 -13.28 -3.82
N GLU A 119 17.34 -13.04 -3.25
CA GLU A 119 17.57 -13.02 -1.80
C GLU A 119 16.77 -11.91 -1.08
N ALA A 120 16.79 -10.67 -1.55
CA ALA A 120 16.03 -9.56 -0.95
C ALA A 120 14.52 -9.86 -0.94
N LYS A 121 14.00 -10.40 -2.05
CA LYS A 121 12.60 -10.82 -2.17
C LYS A 121 12.24 -11.94 -1.20
N ALA A 122 13.15 -12.89 -0.98
CA ALA A 122 12.94 -13.95 0.01
C ALA A 122 12.84 -13.39 1.43
N TRP A 123 13.69 -12.41 1.78
CA TRP A 123 13.63 -11.72 3.07
C TRP A 123 12.35 -10.90 3.23
N LEU A 124 11.94 -10.16 2.20
CA LEU A 124 10.67 -9.43 2.20
C LEU A 124 9.50 -10.39 2.40
N ALA A 125 9.41 -11.47 1.62
CA ALA A 125 8.34 -12.45 1.75
C ALA A 125 8.30 -13.08 3.16
N LEU A 126 9.48 -13.35 3.75
CA LEU A 126 9.58 -13.83 5.13
C LEU A 126 9.01 -12.83 6.12
N LEU A 127 9.41 -11.55 6.02
CA LEU A 127 8.91 -10.47 6.88
C LEU A 127 7.41 -10.26 6.72
N GLU A 128 6.91 -10.15 5.49
CA GLU A 128 5.49 -9.98 5.23
C GLU A 128 4.68 -11.11 5.85
N SER A 129 5.15 -12.35 5.71
CA SER A 129 4.47 -13.52 6.27
C SER A 129 4.49 -13.61 7.79
N ALA A 130 5.40 -12.89 8.46
CA ALA A 130 5.55 -12.87 9.91
C ALA A 130 4.87 -11.65 10.54
N ILE A 131 5.02 -10.49 9.90
CA ILE A 131 4.60 -9.18 10.42
C ILE A 131 3.15 -8.90 10.08
N ARG A 132 2.67 -9.18 8.87
CA ARG A 132 1.25 -8.93 8.53
C ARG A 132 0.31 -9.64 9.51
N PRO A 133 0.48 -10.93 9.86
CA PRO A 133 -0.36 -11.59 10.88
C PRO A 133 -0.28 -10.92 12.26
N ALA A 134 0.92 -10.47 12.68
CA ALA A 134 1.10 -9.80 13.97
C ALA A 134 0.42 -8.42 13.99
N LEU A 135 0.61 -7.60 12.95
CA LEU A 135 -0.08 -6.31 12.81
C LEU A 135 -1.60 -6.48 12.82
N LEU A 136 -2.09 -7.55 12.21
CA LEU A 136 -3.52 -7.86 12.16
C LEU A 136 -4.12 -8.30 13.50
N LEU A 137 -3.34 -8.96 14.36
CA LEU A 137 -3.75 -9.26 15.73
C LEU A 137 -3.84 -8.00 16.59
N HIS A 138 -2.97 -7.02 16.33
CA HIS A 138 -2.85 -5.78 17.13
C HIS A 138 -3.58 -4.58 16.51
N ALA A 139 -4.10 -4.70 15.29
CA ALA A 139 -4.85 -3.64 14.63
C ALA A 139 -6.14 -3.34 15.42
N PRO A 140 -6.44 -2.06 15.71
CA PRO A 140 -7.68 -1.71 16.41
C PRO A 140 -8.88 -2.19 15.59
N PRO A 141 -9.93 -2.71 16.25
CA PRO A 141 -11.15 -3.10 15.54
C PRO A 141 -11.69 -1.88 14.78
N PRO A 142 -12.13 -2.05 13.52
CA PRO A 142 -12.73 -0.94 12.79
C PRO A 142 -13.96 -0.47 13.54
N SER A 143 -13.97 0.79 13.96
CA SER A 143 -15.15 1.41 14.56
C SER A 143 -16.27 1.37 13.53
N LEU A 144 -17.48 0.93 13.91
CA LEU A 144 -18.64 0.89 13.01
C LEU A 144 -19.02 2.27 12.45
N PHE A 145 -18.53 3.35 13.07
CA PHE A 145 -18.70 4.73 12.64
C PHE A 145 -17.52 5.29 11.81
N ASP A 146 -16.42 4.55 11.67
CA ASP A 146 -15.30 4.91 10.78
C ASP A 146 -15.61 4.47 9.33
N TRP A 147 -16.65 5.10 8.74
CA TRP A 147 -17.03 4.93 7.33
C TRP A 147 -15.97 5.46 6.36
N THR A 148 -14.95 6.18 6.83
CA THR A 148 -13.89 6.70 5.96
C THR A 148 -13.20 5.51 5.27
N GLY A 149 -13.44 5.38 3.96
CA GLY A 149 -13.06 4.22 3.15
C GLY A 149 -11.58 3.87 3.20
N TYR A 150 -10.73 4.80 3.65
CA TYR A 150 -9.31 4.59 3.92
C TYR A 150 -9.05 3.48 4.94
N LYS A 151 -9.72 3.49 6.11
CA LYS A 151 -9.52 2.43 7.10
C LYS A 151 -10.17 1.12 6.69
N PHE A 152 -11.27 1.14 5.94
CA PHE A 152 -11.91 -0.10 5.47
C PHE A 152 -11.11 -0.78 4.34
N ALA A 153 -10.46 -0.01 3.47
CA ALA A 153 -9.61 -0.53 2.40
C ALA A 153 -8.19 -0.91 2.89
N ALA A 154 -7.62 -0.18 3.86
CA ALA A 154 -6.35 -0.51 4.48
C ALA A 154 -6.47 -1.59 5.59
N SER A 155 -7.66 -1.78 6.15
CA SER A 155 -7.90 -2.82 7.15
C SER A 155 -8.05 -4.17 6.49
N GLY A 156 -7.35 -5.13 7.05
CA GLY A 156 -7.53 -6.56 6.85
C GLY A 156 -8.94 -7.13 7.09
N ALA A 157 -10.00 -6.33 7.05
CA ALA A 157 -11.38 -6.78 7.01
C ALA A 157 -11.63 -7.75 5.84
N ALA A 158 -10.95 -7.56 4.70
CA ALA A 158 -11.07 -8.43 3.53
C ALA A 158 -10.61 -9.88 3.81
N TRP A 159 -9.55 -10.11 4.61
CA TRP A 159 -9.10 -11.48 4.89
C TRP A 159 -9.83 -12.12 6.07
N ARG A 160 -10.41 -11.35 7.02
CA ARG A 160 -11.34 -11.94 8.00
C ARG A 160 -12.56 -12.56 7.32
N LEU A 161 -12.97 -12.01 6.18
CA LEU A 161 -14.02 -12.57 5.30
C LEU A 161 -13.54 -13.76 4.45
N VAL A 162 -12.23 -13.86 4.16
CA VAL A 162 -11.62 -14.94 3.34
C VAL A 162 -11.15 -16.13 4.20
N LEU A 163 -10.73 -15.88 5.44
CA LEU A 163 -10.30 -16.90 6.41
C LEU A 163 -11.44 -17.42 7.28
N SER A 164 -12.64 -16.84 7.22
CA SER A 164 -13.83 -17.57 7.63
C SER A 164 -14.11 -18.62 6.55
N PRO A 165 -13.94 -19.93 6.82
CA PRO A 165 -14.40 -20.93 5.87
C PRO A 165 -15.87 -20.64 5.54
N PRO A 166 -16.31 -20.78 4.27
CA PRO A 166 -17.72 -20.67 3.96
C PRO A 166 -18.45 -21.63 4.90
N PRO A 167 -19.47 -21.16 5.65
CA PRO A 167 -20.17 -22.00 6.62
C PRO A 167 -20.59 -23.29 5.91
N ALA A 168 -20.34 -24.43 6.56
CA ALA A 168 -20.63 -25.72 5.96
C ALA A 168 -22.10 -25.73 5.47
N PRO A 169 -22.40 -26.26 4.27
CA PRO A 169 -23.74 -26.18 3.66
C PRO A 169 -24.85 -26.87 4.47
N LEU A 170 -24.53 -27.46 5.63
CA LEU A 170 -25.45 -28.13 6.54
C LEU A 170 -25.40 -27.60 7.98
N THR A 171 -24.64 -26.55 8.31
CA THR A 171 -24.75 -25.86 9.60
C THR A 171 -25.95 -24.89 9.59
N GLY A 172 -27.13 -25.51 9.66
CA GLY A 172 -28.27 -25.08 10.46
C GLY A 172 -28.71 -23.62 10.39
N ILE A 173 -29.75 -23.40 9.60
CA ILE A 173 -30.75 -22.31 9.58
C ILE A 173 -31.37 -21.94 10.96
N ALA A 174 -30.86 -22.48 12.08
CA ALA A 174 -31.35 -22.25 13.43
C ALA A 174 -30.26 -21.77 14.43
N SER A 175 -29.03 -21.51 13.99
CA SER A 175 -28.01 -20.92 14.88
C SER A 175 -27.98 -19.39 14.73
N PRO A 176 -28.44 -18.60 15.73
CA PRO A 176 -28.22 -17.15 15.77
C PRO A 176 -26.77 -16.77 16.08
N LEU A 177 -25.88 -17.75 16.27
CA LEU A 177 -24.46 -17.56 16.54
C LEU A 177 -23.64 -17.97 15.30
N PRO A 178 -22.82 -17.06 14.72
CA PRO A 178 -21.98 -17.40 13.59
C PRO A 178 -20.95 -18.46 14.02
N THR A 179 -20.63 -19.39 13.11
CA THR A 179 -19.58 -20.40 13.31
C THR A 179 -18.22 -19.71 13.39
N PHE A 180 -17.85 -19.29 14.59
CA PHE A 180 -16.58 -18.68 14.90
C PHE A 180 -15.45 -19.71 14.95
N GLY A 181 -14.35 -19.40 14.25
CA GLY A 181 -13.00 -19.60 14.80
C GLY A 181 -12.17 -20.75 14.24
N ALA A 182 -11.36 -20.45 13.22
CA ALA A 182 -10.00 -20.96 13.25
C ALA A 182 -9.30 -20.25 14.42
N ARG A 183 -8.94 -20.99 15.48
CA ARG A 183 -8.17 -20.42 16.59
C ARG A 183 -6.80 -20.06 16.05
N ILE A 184 -6.57 -18.77 15.87
CA ILE A 184 -5.25 -18.25 15.54
C ILE A 184 -4.41 -18.37 16.82
N ASP A 185 -3.37 -19.20 16.79
CA ASP A 185 -2.42 -19.32 17.89
C ASP A 185 -1.52 -18.08 17.94
N GLU A 186 -1.89 -17.11 18.78
CA GLU A 186 -1.13 -15.89 19.02
C GLU A 186 0.31 -16.18 19.46
N ALA A 187 0.54 -17.24 20.25
CA ALA A 187 1.87 -17.60 20.69
C ALA A 187 2.76 -18.05 19.52
N SER A 188 2.19 -18.79 18.56
CA SER A 188 2.89 -19.17 17.34
C SER A 188 3.22 -17.96 16.46
N ILE A 189 2.32 -16.98 16.34
CA ILE A 189 2.60 -15.75 15.56
C ILE A 189 3.70 -14.93 16.20
N LYS A 190 3.64 -14.72 17.52
CA LYS A 190 4.70 -14.01 18.26
C LYS A 190 6.05 -14.71 18.11
N ARG A 191 6.09 -16.05 18.25
CA ARG A 191 7.32 -16.82 18.07
C ARG A 191 7.88 -16.66 16.66
N LYS A 192 7.03 -16.78 15.63
CA LYS A 192 7.44 -16.60 14.23
C LYS A 192 8.02 -15.20 14.00
N LEU A 193 7.35 -14.16 14.49
CA LEU A 193 7.82 -12.78 14.41
C LEU A 193 9.19 -12.60 15.08
N THR A 194 9.35 -13.06 16.32
CA THR A 194 10.62 -12.96 17.05
C THR A 194 11.76 -13.70 16.34
N THR A 195 11.50 -14.92 15.86
CA THR A 195 12.50 -15.70 15.11
C THR A 195 12.87 -15.01 13.80
N SER A 196 11.90 -14.45 13.06
CA SER A 196 12.15 -13.72 11.82
C SER A 196 12.95 -12.44 12.06
N LEU A 197 12.64 -11.66 13.11
CA LEU A 197 13.40 -10.47 13.46
C LEU A 197 14.82 -10.81 13.91
N HIS A 198 15.01 -11.91 14.65
CA HIS A 198 16.34 -12.38 15.02
C HIS A 198 17.17 -12.77 13.81
N ALA A 199 16.61 -13.55 12.88
CA ALA A 199 17.27 -13.93 11.63
C ALA A 199 17.64 -12.71 10.79
N LEU A 200 16.78 -11.69 10.77
CA LEU A 200 17.04 -10.43 10.06
C LEU A 200 18.15 -9.61 10.74
N ALA A 201 18.15 -9.54 12.07
CA ALA A 201 19.22 -8.89 12.84
C ALA A 201 20.57 -9.59 12.63
N GLU A 202 20.60 -10.93 12.60
CA GLU A 202 21.79 -11.71 12.26
C GLU A 202 22.25 -11.44 10.83
N ARG A 203 21.31 -11.34 9.87
CA ARG A 203 21.64 -11.06 8.46
C ARG A 203 22.22 -9.66 8.26
N LEU A 204 21.73 -8.66 9.01
CA LEU A 204 22.28 -7.30 9.03
C LEU A 204 23.69 -7.28 9.65
N GLY A 205 23.89 -8.02 10.74
CA GLY A 205 25.19 -8.19 11.37
C GLY A 205 25.81 -6.87 11.81
N ARG A 206 26.90 -6.46 11.16
CA ARG A 206 27.60 -5.18 11.41
C ARG A 206 27.42 -4.17 10.27
N ASP A 207 26.67 -4.54 9.24
CA ASP A 207 26.47 -3.70 8.08
C ASP A 207 25.43 -2.62 8.40
N THR A 208 25.56 -1.47 7.75
CA THR A 208 24.59 -0.38 7.90
C THR A 208 23.32 -0.63 7.08
N TRP A 209 23.45 -1.37 5.98
CA TRP A 209 22.38 -1.68 5.03
C TRP A 209 22.35 -3.17 4.74
N PHE A 210 21.18 -3.70 4.39
CA PHE A 210 21.05 -5.12 4.07
C PHE A 210 21.89 -5.53 2.85
N LEU A 211 22.28 -6.81 2.86
CA LEU A 211 23.02 -7.48 1.78
C LEU A 211 24.41 -6.89 1.48
N GLY A 212 24.97 -6.10 2.40
CA GLY A 212 26.31 -5.50 2.26
C GLY A 212 26.36 -4.37 1.23
N ASN A 213 25.22 -3.77 0.89
CA ASN A 213 25.15 -2.66 -0.04
C ASN A 213 25.72 -1.37 0.57
N SER A 214 26.34 -0.53 -0.25
CA SER A 214 26.87 0.78 0.18
C SER A 214 25.78 1.84 0.35
N SER A 215 24.60 1.59 -0.22
CA SER A 215 23.43 2.47 -0.19
C SER A 215 22.22 1.73 0.35
N PRO A 216 21.26 2.45 0.96
CA PRO A 216 19.97 1.88 1.35
C PRO A 216 19.25 1.26 0.15
N THR A 217 18.62 0.12 0.39
CA THR A 217 17.84 -0.62 -0.61
C THR A 217 16.35 -0.60 -0.31
N ASN A 218 15.57 -1.13 -1.26
CA ASN A 218 14.17 -1.43 -1.04
C ASN A 218 13.89 -2.30 0.19
N LEU A 219 14.76 -3.29 0.47
CA LEU A 219 14.64 -4.14 1.67
C LEU A 219 14.78 -3.30 2.94
N ASP A 220 15.75 -2.39 2.99
CA ASP A 220 15.94 -1.48 4.13
C ASP A 220 14.70 -0.60 4.36
N ALA A 221 14.11 -0.08 3.28
CA ALA A 221 12.92 0.77 3.35
C ALA A 221 11.70 0.01 3.90
N HIS A 222 11.48 -1.23 3.46
CA HIS A 222 10.41 -2.07 3.98
C HIS A 222 10.64 -2.48 5.44
N VAL A 223 11.86 -2.87 5.80
CA VAL A 223 12.21 -3.19 7.19
C VAL A 223 11.95 -1.99 8.09
N PHE A 224 12.37 -0.79 7.68
CA PHE A 224 12.06 0.44 8.39
C PHE A 224 10.55 0.63 8.56
N ALA A 225 9.78 0.53 7.48
CA ALA A 225 8.34 0.75 7.51
C ALA A 225 7.62 -0.26 8.44
N PHE A 226 8.02 -1.53 8.42
CA PHE A 226 7.48 -2.54 9.30
C PHE A 226 7.83 -2.31 10.77
N LEU A 227 9.08 -1.99 11.07
CA LEU A 227 9.53 -1.71 12.44
C LEU A 227 8.85 -0.46 13.00
N HIS A 228 8.68 0.58 12.17
CA HIS A 228 7.95 1.78 12.52
C HIS A 228 6.47 1.49 12.79
N ALA A 229 5.82 0.66 11.97
CA ALA A 229 4.46 0.24 12.23
C ALA A 229 4.37 -0.51 13.57
N LEU A 230 5.26 -1.48 13.83
CA LEU A 230 5.28 -2.24 15.08
C LEU A 230 5.53 -1.36 16.32
N SER A 231 6.42 -0.37 16.23
CA SER A 231 6.69 0.55 17.35
C SER A 231 5.48 1.42 17.66
N ALA A 232 4.75 1.88 16.64
CA ALA A 232 3.50 2.61 16.83
C ALA A 232 2.46 1.78 17.61
N TYR A 233 2.34 0.48 17.31
CA TYR A 233 1.43 -0.42 18.05
C TYR A 233 1.90 -0.73 19.47
N ALA A 234 3.21 -0.85 19.70
CA ALA A 234 3.76 -1.08 21.03
C ALA A 234 3.45 0.10 21.97
N THR A 235 3.59 1.34 21.47
CA THR A 235 3.26 2.55 22.21
C THR A 235 1.78 2.63 22.56
N LEU A 236 0.89 2.19 21.67
CA LEU A 236 -0.56 2.14 21.94
C LEU A 236 -0.96 1.08 22.98
N SER A 237 -0.16 0.02 23.15
CA SER A 237 -0.47 -1.07 24.07
C SER A 237 -0.06 -0.80 25.52
N TYR A 238 0.82 0.18 25.75
CA TYR A 238 1.16 0.68 27.08
C TYR A 238 0.65 2.13 27.22
N PRO A 239 -0.57 2.35 27.73
CA PRO A 239 -0.97 3.70 28.09
C PRO A 239 -0.01 4.19 29.17
N THR A 240 0.83 5.16 28.81
CA THR A 240 1.57 5.96 29.77
C THR A 240 0.55 6.59 30.70
N PHE A 241 0.46 6.07 31.92
CA PHE A 241 -0.32 6.70 32.97
C PHE A 241 0.20 8.13 33.13
N PRO A 242 -0.66 9.16 33.09
CA PRO A 242 -0.21 10.51 33.34
C PRO A 242 0.35 10.55 34.77
N GLU A 243 1.64 10.87 34.89
CA GLU A 243 2.22 11.27 36.17
C GLU A 243 1.45 12.51 36.64
N HIS A 244 0.56 12.31 37.61
CA HIS A 244 -0.02 13.39 38.37
C HIS A 244 1.10 14.10 39.13
N LYS A 245 1.45 15.30 38.68
CA LYS A 245 2.17 16.30 39.48
C LYS A 245 1.24 16.92 40.51
#